data_AF-A0A0C1N608-F1
#
_entry.id   AF-A0A0C1N608-F1
#
_cell.length_a   1.000
_cell.length_b   1.000
_cell.length_c   1.000
_cell.angle_alpha   90.00
_cell.angle_beta   90.00
_cell.angle_gamma   90.00
#
_symmetry.space_group_name_H-M   'P 1'
#
loop_
_entity.id
_entity.type
_entity.pdbx_description
1 polymer ?
#
loop_
_entity_poly.entity_id
_entity_poly.type
_entity_poly.pdbx_seq_one_letter_code
_entity_poly.pdbx_strand_id
1 'polypeptide(L)'
;MISGCSHYWNSFKNDISNPLFAILWKLNAENQLNHDEIEWLKSNQLFATVIMIEEMELQQQFLALKEKYHATKYHDLSPYNPLHTILKKLDTKTRLEDFEIEWLINHGLAETIAIFKQQETEREAIFAQLKEKYKANKYTDSSTASRLYLILQKLDTNEELIYSEVNWLE
;
A
#
# COMPACT_ATOMS: atom_id res chain seq x y z
N MET A 1 16.17 20.49 -57.10
CA MET A 1 16.32 20.77 -55.66
C MET A 1 15.08 20.30 -54.89
N ILE A 2 14.88 18.99 -54.70
CA ILE A 2 13.93 18.43 -53.71
C ILE A 2 14.49 17.06 -53.26
N SER A 3 15.60 17.07 -52.52
CA SER A 3 16.17 15.83 -51.96
C SER A 3 16.44 15.94 -50.45
N GLY A 4 16.47 17.16 -49.91
CA GLY A 4 16.63 17.42 -48.48
C GLY A 4 15.39 17.08 -47.64
N CYS A 5 14.16 17.37 -48.09
CA CYS A 5 12.96 17.15 -47.27
C CYS A 5 12.67 15.66 -46.97
N SER A 6 12.98 14.75 -47.89
CA SER A 6 12.68 13.31 -47.72
C SER A 6 13.50 12.68 -46.59
N HIS A 7 14.76 13.08 -46.42
CA HIS A 7 15.63 12.54 -45.38
C HIS A 7 15.21 12.98 -43.97
N TYR A 8 14.80 14.24 -43.80
CA TYR A 8 14.28 14.75 -42.53
C TYR A 8 12.94 14.10 -42.16
N TRP A 9 12.03 13.92 -43.13
CA TRP A 9 10.75 13.23 -42.89
C TRP A 9 10.94 11.76 -42.52
N ASN A 10 11.88 11.05 -43.18
CA ASN A 10 12.16 9.65 -42.85
C ASN A 10 12.89 9.48 -41.51
N SER A 11 13.78 10.41 -41.14
CA SER A 11 14.39 10.43 -39.80
C SER A 11 13.34 10.66 -38.72
N PHE A 12 12.50 11.69 -38.89
CA PHE A 12 11.42 12.01 -37.94
C PHE A 12 10.39 10.88 -37.81
N LYS A 13 10.07 10.21 -38.93
CA LYS A 13 9.15 9.05 -38.93
C LYS A 13 9.76 7.82 -38.28
N ASN A 14 11.06 7.57 -38.46
CA ASN A 14 11.78 6.52 -37.73
C ASN A 14 11.89 6.81 -36.23
N ASP A 15 12.04 8.08 -35.83
CA ASP A 15 12.09 8.48 -34.42
C ASP A 15 10.72 8.30 -33.72
N ILE A 16 9.61 8.59 -34.41
CA ILE A 16 8.24 8.34 -33.88
C ILE A 16 7.87 6.86 -33.91
N SER A 17 8.47 6.08 -34.82
CA SER A 17 8.26 4.62 -34.91
C SER A 17 9.10 3.85 -33.90
N ASN A 18 9.96 4.52 -33.14
CA ASN A 18 10.71 3.93 -32.05
C ASN A 18 9.79 3.71 -30.85
N PRO A 19 9.51 2.46 -30.43
CA PRO A 19 8.68 2.18 -29.27
C PRO A 19 9.16 2.91 -28.01
N LEU A 20 10.48 3.11 -27.86
CA LEU A 20 11.04 3.86 -26.73
C LEU A 20 10.55 5.31 -26.71
N PHE A 21 10.50 5.99 -27.86
CA PHE A 21 10.04 7.38 -27.92
C PHE A 21 8.57 7.48 -27.53
N ALA A 22 7.72 6.59 -28.06
CA ALA A 22 6.31 6.54 -27.71
C ALA A 22 6.08 6.26 -26.21
N ILE A 23 6.83 5.32 -25.64
CA ILE A 23 6.78 4.96 -24.22
C ILE A 23 7.21 6.15 -23.34
N LEU A 24 8.33 6.80 -23.65
CA LEU A 24 8.82 7.95 -22.87
C LEU A 24 7.90 9.16 -22.98
N TRP A 25 7.34 9.42 -24.16
CA TRP A 25 6.35 10.47 -24.36
C TRP A 25 5.10 10.24 -23.50
N LYS A 26 4.56 9.01 -23.54
CA LYS A 26 3.42 8.62 -22.73
C LYS A 26 3.71 8.72 -21.23
N LEU A 27 4.87 8.23 -20.78
CA LEU A 27 5.30 8.37 -19.39
C LEU A 27 5.34 9.84 -18.96
N ASN A 28 5.86 10.73 -19.80
CA ASN A 28 5.90 12.17 -19.51
C ASN A 28 4.51 12.84 -19.51
N ALA A 29 3.57 12.35 -20.33
CA ALA A 29 2.24 12.93 -20.47
C ALA A 29 1.23 12.40 -19.42
N GLU A 30 1.26 11.10 -19.15
CA GLU A 30 0.24 10.37 -18.38
C GLU A 30 0.78 9.82 -17.06
N ASN A 31 2.11 9.82 -16.85
CA ASN A 31 2.77 9.29 -15.67
C ASN A 31 2.47 7.80 -15.38
N GLN A 32 2.06 7.05 -16.40
CA GLN A 32 1.65 5.65 -16.32
C GLN A 32 2.02 4.90 -17.61
N LEU A 33 2.42 3.63 -17.47
CA LEU A 33 2.63 2.70 -18.57
C LEU A 33 1.76 1.46 -18.38
N ASN A 34 1.42 0.78 -19.46
CA ASN A 34 0.76 -0.52 -19.40
C ASN A 34 1.78 -1.65 -19.25
N HIS A 35 1.28 -2.86 -18.99
CA HIS A 35 2.10 -4.05 -18.78
C HIS A 35 3.05 -4.33 -19.96
N ASP A 36 2.55 -4.25 -21.19
CA ASP A 36 3.33 -4.55 -22.40
C ASP A 36 4.48 -3.55 -22.59
N GLU A 37 4.26 -2.27 -22.29
CA GLU A 37 5.27 -1.22 -22.34
C GLU A 37 6.38 -1.46 -21.29
N ILE A 38 6.00 -1.88 -20.07
CA ILE A 38 6.96 -2.23 -19.01
C ILE A 38 7.78 -3.47 -19.39
N GLU A 39 7.13 -4.52 -19.91
CA GLU A 39 7.82 -5.73 -20.37
C GLU A 39 8.74 -5.45 -21.57
N TRP A 40 8.35 -4.52 -22.45
CA TRP A 40 9.21 -4.04 -23.51
C TRP A 40 10.47 -3.36 -22.96
N LEU A 41 10.34 -2.48 -21.95
CA LEU A 41 11.49 -1.83 -21.30
C LEU A 41 12.44 -2.86 -20.66
N LYS A 42 11.91 -3.86 -19.95
CA LYS A 42 12.70 -4.96 -19.36
C LYS A 42 13.44 -5.76 -20.43
N SER A 43 12.75 -6.12 -21.51
CA SER A 43 13.32 -6.88 -22.64
C SER A 43 14.45 -6.12 -23.34
N ASN A 44 14.40 -4.78 -23.31
CA ASN A 44 15.44 -3.90 -23.83
C ASN A 44 16.47 -3.46 -22.77
N GLN A 45 16.50 -4.11 -21.59
CA GLN A 45 17.44 -3.87 -20.50
C GLN A 45 17.40 -2.46 -19.90
N LEU A 46 16.27 -1.75 -20.05
CA LEU A 46 16.05 -0.41 -19.51
C LEU A 46 15.54 -0.46 -18.05
N PHE A 47 16.22 -1.25 -17.22
CA PHE A 47 15.81 -1.51 -15.83
C PHE A 47 15.78 -0.25 -14.96
N ALA A 48 16.69 0.69 -15.17
CA ALA A 48 16.69 1.96 -14.44
C ALA A 48 15.40 2.77 -14.69
N THR A 49 14.89 2.75 -15.92
CA THR A 49 13.61 3.38 -16.26
C THR A 49 12.45 2.67 -15.59
N VAL A 50 12.46 1.33 -15.57
CA VAL A 50 11.42 0.54 -14.89
C VAL A 50 11.39 0.85 -13.39
N ILE A 51 12.56 0.86 -12.73
CA ILE A 51 12.68 1.21 -11.30
C ILE A 51 12.15 2.62 -11.03
N MET A 52 12.51 3.60 -11.87
CA MET A 52 12.02 4.97 -11.72
C MET A 52 10.49 5.04 -11.81
N ILE A 53 9.86 4.30 -12.73
CA ILE A 53 8.40 4.26 -12.89
C ILE A 53 7.75 3.64 -11.65
N GLU A 54 8.27 2.51 -11.17
CA GLU A 54 7.78 1.84 -9.95
C GLU A 54 7.89 2.77 -8.73
N GLU A 55 9.00 3.50 -8.59
CA GLU A 55 9.17 4.50 -7.52
C GLU A 55 8.16 5.65 -7.63
N MET A 56 7.89 6.14 -8.85
CA MET A 56 6.89 7.18 -9.08
C MET A 56 5.48 6.70 -8.70
N GLU A 57 5.11 5.47 -9.05
CA GLU A 57 3.83 4.88 -8.65
C GLU A 57 3.72 4.74 -7.12
N LEU A 58 4.77 4.28 -6.45
CA LEU A 58 4.79 4.17 -4.99
C LEU A 58 4.68 5.54 -4.31
N GLN A 59 5.32 6.58 -4.87
CA GLN A 59 5.19 7.96 -4.37
C GLN A 59 3.76 8.49 -4.52
N GLN A 60 3.10 8.21 -5.65
CA GLN A 60 1.70 8.60 -5.87
C GLN A 60 0.76 7.89 -4.89
N GLN A 61 0.95 6.59 -4.68
CA GLN A 61 0.21 5.83 -3.66
C GLN A 61 0.44 6.42 -2.27
N PHE A 62 1.69 6.78 -1.94
CA PHE A 62 2.01 7.35 -0.64
C PHE A 62 1.39 8.74 -0.45
N LEU A 63 1.35 9.59 -1.48
CA LEU A 63 0.64 10.86 -1.45
C LEU A 63 -0.85 10.68 -1.16
N ALA A 64 -1.51 9.78 -1.89
CA ALA A 64 -2.93 9.47 -1.67
C ALA A 64 -3.20 8.96 -0.24
N LEU A 65 -2.32 8.11 0.28
CA LEU A 65 -2.39 7.64 1.67
C LEU A 65 -2.22 8.79 2.67
N LYS A 66 -1.25 9.68 2.46
CA LYS A 66 -1.03 10.83 3.35
C LYS A 66 -2.23 11.76 3.39
N GLU A 67 -2.89 11.98 2.25
CA GLU A 67 -4.15 12.73 2.20
C GLU A 67 -5.26 12.01 2.98
N LYS A 68 -5.49 10.72 2.69
CA LYS A 68 -6.52 9.90 3.34
C LYS A 68 -6.37 9.82 4.86
N TYR A 69 -5.13 9.78 5.35
CA TYR A 69 -4.82 9.62 6.78
C TYR A 69 -4.30 10.89 7.45
N HIS A 70 -4.51 12.06 6.82
CA HIS A 70 -4.14 13.38 7.36
C HIS A 70 -2.67 13.52 7.78
N ALA A 71 -1.77 12.84 7.07
CA ALA A 71 -0.32 12.88 7.29
C ALA A 71 0.41 13.82 6.30
N THR A 72 -0.30 14.77 5.70
CA THR A 72 0.23 15.69 4.68
C THR A 72 1.30 16.64 5.21
N LYS A 73 1.35 16.88 6.53
CA LYS A 73 2.39 17.69 7.20
C LYS A 73 3.78 17.03 7.18
N TYR A 74 3.84 15.73 6.95
CA TYR A 74 5.10 15.01 6.83
C TYR A 74 5.64 15.21 5.41
N HIS A 75 6.87 15.70 5.25
CA HIS A 75 7.36 16.15 3.92
C HIS A 75 8.00 15.05 3.09
N ASP A 76 8.52 14.00 3.73
CA ASP A 76 9.18 12.91 3.02
C ASP A 76 8.15 12.11 2.19
N LEU A 77 8.57 11.75 0.97
CA LEU A 77 7.83 10.97 -0.01
C LEU A 77 8.54 9.66 -0.35
N SER A 78 9.68 9.38 0.29
CA SER A 78 10.40 8.13 0.11
C SER A 78 9.46 6.94 0.38
N PRO A 79 9.33 6.00 -0.57
CA PRO A 79 8.50 4.82 -0.38
C PRO A 79 9.08 3.87 0.68
N TYR A 80 10.32 4.09 1.10
CA TYR A 80 11.01 3.35 2.16
C TYR A 80 10.82 3.98 3.55
N ASN A 81 10.09 5.09 3.64
CA ASN A 81 9.81 5.75 4.91
C ASN A 81 8.86 4.88 5.77
N PRO A 82 9.09 4.75 7.10
CA PRO A 82 8.19 4.00 7.98
C PRO A 82 6.72 4.43 7.87
N LEU A 83 6.45 5.72 7.65
CA LEU A 83 5.09 6.23 7.49
C LEU A 83 4.36 5.55 6.33
N HIS A 84 5.02 5.29 5.21
CA HIS A 84 4.38 4.63 4.06
C HIS A 84 3.85 3.24 4.44
N THR A 85 4.65 2.46 5.17
CA THR A 85 4.26 1.14 5.69
C THR A 85 3.11 1.25 6.70
N ILE A 86 3.18 2.22 7.61
CA ILE A 86 2.15 2.48 8.62
C ILE A 86 0.81 2.81 7.95
N LEU A 87 0.82 3.73 6.98
CA LEU A 87 -0.40 4.12 6.28
C LEU A 87 -0.98 2.97 5.44
N LYS A 88 -0.13 2.13 4.83
CA LYS A 88 -0.58 0.90 4.15
C LYS A 88 -1.30 -0.05 5.11
N LYS A 89 -0.77 -0.25 6.32
CA LYS A 89 -1.45 -1.07 7.35
C LYS A 89 -2.80 -0.48 7.73
N LEU A 90 -2.90 0.83 7.93
CA LEU A 90 -4.19 1.48 8.19
C LEU A 90 -5.18 1.28 7.04
N ASP A 91 -4.69 1.26 5.80
CA ASP A 91 -5.51 1.06 4.60
C ASP A 91 -6.06 -0.34 4.47
N THR A 92 -5.25 -1.35 4.77
CA THR A 92 -5.67 -2.75 4.80
C THR A 92 -6.39 -3.13 6.08
N LYS A 93 -6.65 -2.16 6.99
CA LYS A 93 -7.14 -2.42 8.34
C LYS A 93 -6.32 -3.50 9.05
N THR A 94 -5.01 -3.49 8.86
CA THR A 94 -4.06 -4.25 9.66
C THR A 94 -3.72 -3.45 10.91
N ARG A 95 -3.66 -4.11 12.06
CA ARG A 95 -3.33 -3.45 13.32
C ARG A 95 -1.88 -2.93 13.29
N LEU A 96 -1.65 -1.74 13.86
CA LEU A 96 -0.31 -1.21 14.07
C LEU A 96 0.36 -1.88 15.27
N GLU A 97 1.67 -2.05 15.19
CA GLU A 97 2.52 -2.47 16.29
C GLU A 97 2.80 -1.29 17.24
N ASP A 98 3.16 -1.58 18.48
CA ASP A 98 3.38 -0.54 19.49
C ASP A 98 4.47 0.46 19.08
N PHE A 99 5.55 -0.01 18.45
CA PHE A 99 6.62 0.85 17.94
C PHE A 99 6.16 1.74 16.77
N GLU A 100 5.17 1.32 15.98
CA GLU A 100 4.60 2.10 14.89
C GLU A 100 3.72 3.23 15.44
N ILE A 101 2.98 2.94 16.51
CA ILE A 101 2.20 3.94 17.24
C ILE A 101 3.13 4.96 17.89
N GLU A 102 4.20 4.51 18.56
CA GLU A 102 5.22 5.38 19.13
C GLU A 102 5.88 6.26 18.06
N TRP A 103 6.17 5.68 16.89
CA TRP A 103 6.69 6.43 15.75
C TRP A 103 5.73 7.56 15.34
N LEU A 104 4.42 7.30 15.21
CA LEU A 104 3.44 8.33 14.87
C LEU A 104 3.37 9.45 15.93
N ILE A 105 3.47 9.09 17.22
CA ILE A 105 3.49 10.05 18.34
C ILE A 105 4.70 10.96 18.22
N ASN A 106 5.88 10.38 18.02
CA ASN A 106 7.15 11.10 17.93
C ASN A 106 7.20 12.07 16.72
N HIS A 107 6.37 11.83 15.70
CA HIS A 107 6.27 12.68 14.51
C HIS A 107 5.04 13.60 14.52
N GLY A 108 4.29 13.67 15.63
CA GLY A 108 3.18 14.60 15.79
C GLY A 108 1.96 14.32 14.90
N LEU A 109 1.76 13.06 14.49
CA LEU A 109 0.70 12.64 13.56
C LEU A 109 -0.60 12.30 14.30
N ALA A 110 -1.10 13.25 15.09
CA ALA A 110 -2.26 13.06 15.98
C ALA A 110 -3.54 12.66 15.24
N GLU A 111 -3.78 13.19 14.04
CA GLU A 111 -4.96 12.86 13.22
C GLU A 111 -4.89 11.42 12.69
N THR A 112 -3.71 10.97 12.25
CA THR A 112 -3.46 9.57 11.87
C THR A 112 -3.67 8.63 13.07
N ILE A 113 -3.22 9.02 14.26
CA ILE A 113 -3.43 8.27 15.51
C ILE A 113 -4.93 8.18 15.85
N ALA A 114 -5.69 9.25 15.65
CA ALA A 114 -7.13 9.25 15.89
C ALA A 114 -7.86 8.26 14.97
N ILE A 115 -7.45 8.16 13.70
CA ILE A 115 -7.98 7.16 12.77
C ILE A 115 -7.65 5.75 13.24
N PHE A 116 -6.40 5.48 13.64
CA PHE A 116 -6.02 4.19 14.22
C PHE A 116 -6.90 3.82 15.42
N LYS A 117 -7.12 4.74 16.36
CA LYS A 117 -7.99 4.51 17.53
C LYS A 117 -9.43 4.21 17.13
N GLN A 118 -9.96 4.91 16.12
CA GLN A 118 -11.29 4.63 15.58
C GLN A 118 -11.38 3.21 15.03
N GLN A 119 -10.36 2.74 14.29
CA GLN A 119 -10.31 1.35 13.81
C GLN A 119 -10.25 0.35 14.97
N GLU A 120 -9.51 0.64 16.04
CA GLU A 120 -9.47 -0.24 17.22
C GLU A 120 -10.83 -0.31 17.91
N THR A 121 -11.56 0.79 18.05
CA THR A 121 -12.94 0.77 18.58
C THR A 121 -13.88 -0.08 17.72
N GLU A 122 -13.76 -0.01 16.39
CA GLU A 122 -14.52 -0.88 15.48
C GLU A 122 -14.18 -2.35 15.70
N ARG A 123 -12.89 -2.69 15.90
CA ARG A 123 -12.46 -4.06 16.21
C ARG A 123 -12.95 -4.54 17.56
N GLU A 124 -12.96 -3.69 18.58
CA GLU A 124 -13.51 -4.02 19.91
C GLU A 124 -15.00 -4.36 19.81
N ALA A 125 -15.76 -3.61 19.01
CA ALA A 125 -17.16 -3.90 18.75
C ALA A 125 -17.35 -5.25 18.03
N ILE A 126 -16.53 -5.54 17.02
CA ILE A 126 -16.52 -6.85 16.34
C ILE A 126 -16.16 -7.96 17.34
N PHE A 127 -15.16 -7.74 18.20
CA PHE A 127 -14.75 -8.72 19.19
C PHE A 127 -15.87 -9.02 20.18
N ALA A 128 -16.63 -8.01 20.61
CA ALA A 128 -17.81 -8.22 21.45
C ALA A 128 -18.86 -9.11 20.77
N GLN A 129 -19.15 -8.87 19.50
CA GLN A 129 -20.08 -9.70 18.71
C GLN A 129 -19.58 -11.14 18.55
N LEU A 130 -18.28 -11.31 18.29
CA LEU A 130 -17.67 -12.63 18.21
C LEU A 130 -17.73 -13.36 19.56
N LYS A 131 -17.44 -12.69 20.67
CA LYS A 131 -17.55 -13.27 22.00
C LYS A 131 -18.98 -13.76 22.28
N GLU A 132 -19.98 -13.01 21.86
CA GLU A 132 -21.38 -13.43 21.97
C GLU A 132 -21.67 -14.66 21.10
N LYS A 133 -21.32 -14.60 19.80
CA LYS A 133 -21.54 -15.67 18.82
C LYS A 133 -20.93 -17.00 19.26
N TYR A 134 -19.70 -16.97 19.79
CA TYR A 134 -18.96 -18.15 20.23
C TYR A 134 -19.08 -18.42 21.74
N LYS A 135 -20.00 -17.75 22.44
CA LYS A 135 -20.28 -17.92 23.89
C LYS A 135 -19.06 -17.73 24.79
N ALA A 136 -18.10 -16.90 24.38
CA ALA A 136 -16.88 -16.56 25.10
C ALA A 136 -17.04 -15.36 26.06
N ASN A 137 -18.27 -15.04 26.48
CA ASN A 137 -18.59 -13.88 27.33
C ASN A 137 -17.93 -13.89 28.71
N LYS A 138 -17.40 -15.04 29.15
CA LYS A 138 -16.64 -15.14 30.40
C LYS A 138 -15.24 -14.52 30.28
N TYR A 139 -14.73 -14.33 29.06
CA TYR A 139 -13.45 -13.70 28.82
C TYR A 139 -13.57 -12.17 28.93
N THR A 140 -12.94 -11.62 29.97
CA THR A 140 -13.11 -10.21 30.35
C THR A 140 -12.24 -9.26 29.54
N ASP A 141 -11.14 -9.73 28.96
CA ASP A 141 -10.27 -8.90 28.15
C ASP A 141 -10.99 -8.48 26.85
N SER A 142 -10.94 -7.18 26.56
CA SER A 142 -11.52 -6.53 25.39
C SER A 142 -10.45 -6.18 24.35
N SER A 143 -9.18 -6.43 24.65
CA SER A 143 -8.06 -6.13 23.76
C SER A 143 -8.20 -6.86 22.43
N THR A 144 -8.11 -6.09 21.36
CA THR A 144 -8.01 -6.54 19.96
C THR A 144 -6.64 -7.14 19.64
N ALA A 145 -5.67 -6.99 20.55
CA ALA A 145 -4.40 -7.72 20.52
C ALA A 145 -4.47 -9.06 21.25
N SER A 146 -5.60 -9.38 21.89
CA SER A 146 -5.76 -10.65 22.60
C SER A 146 -5.71 -11.83 21.64
N ARG A 147 -5.14 -12.94 22.12
CA ARG A 147 -5.11 -14.19 21.36
C ARG A 147 -6.51 -14.70 21.05
N LEU A 148 -7.47 -14.49 21.95
CA LEU A 148 -8.85 -14.88 21.74
C LEU A 148 -9.46 -14.15 20.53
N TYR A 149 -9.24 -12.84 20.40
CA TYR A 149 -9.79 -12.10 19.25
C TYR A 149 -9.31 -12.69 17.92
N LEU A 150 -8.01 -12.95 17.78
CA LEU A 150 -7.43 -13.54 16.56
C LEU A 150 -8.02 -14.92 16.26
N ILE A 151 -8.17 -15.76 17.28
CA ILE A 151 -8.80 -17.08 17.14
C ILE A 151 -10.25 -16.96 16.69
N LEU A 152 -11.04 -16.08 17.31
CA LEU A 152 -12.44 -15.91 16.96
C LEU A 152 -12.62 -15.34 15.54
N GLN A 153 -11.72 -14.46 15.09
CA GLN A 153 -11.72 -13.99 13.71
C GLN A 153 -11.52 -15.14 12.72
N LYS A 154 -10.53 -16.02 12.96
CA LYS A 154 -10.29 -17.20 12.12
C LYS A 154 -11.50 -18.14 12.06
N LEU A 155 -12.13 -18.37 13.21
CA LEU A 155 -13.35 -19.18 13.26
C LEU A 155 -14.50 -18.55 12.49
N ASP A 156 -14.57 -17.22 12.42
CA ASP A 156 -15.60 -16.50 11.67
C ASP A 156 -15.34 -16.52 10.16
N THR A 157 -14.08 -16.55 9.74
CA THR A 157 -13.65 -16.65 8.34
C THR A 157 -13.50 -18.10 7.85
N ASN A 158 -13.85 -19.10 8.67
CA ASN A 158 -13.63 -20.54 8.40
C ASN A 158 -12.16 -20.90 8.12
N GLU A 159 -11.21 -20.16 8.70
CA GLU A 159 -9.80 -20.50 8.67
C GLU A 159 -9.47 -21.61 9.69
N GLU A 160 -8.58 -22.53 9.30
CA GLU A 160 -8.13 -23.58 10.20
C GLU A 160 -7.26 -23.02 11.34
N LEU A 161 -7.59 -23.42 12.58
CA LEU A 161 -6.77 -23.11 13.73
C LEU A 161 -5.52 -23.99 13.75
N ILE A 162 -4.37 -23.41 14.09
CA ILE A 162 -3.15 -24.19 14.29
C ILE A 162 -3.16 -24.88 15.66
N TYR A 163 -2.34 -25.91 15.83
CA TYR A 163 -2.24 -26.68 17.07
C TYR A 163 -2.11 -25.80 18.32
N SER A 164 -1.25 -24.77 18.27
CA SER A 164 -1.03 -23.87 19.41
C SER A 164 -2.25 -22.99 19.76
N GLU A 165 -3.14 -22.74 18.81
CA GLU A 165 -4.40 -22.01 19.04
C GLU A 165 -5.47 -22.92 19.64
N VAL A 166 -5.57 -24.16 19.15
CA VAL A 166 -6.45 -25.19 19.73
C VAL A 166 -6.07 -25.48 21.17
N ASN A 167 -4.79 -25.76 21.43
CA ASN A 167 -4.27 -26.04 22.77
C ASN A 167 -4.42 -24.84 23.74
N TRP A 168 -4.56 -23.61 23.23
CA TRP A 168 -4.81 -22.45 24.08
C TRP A 168 -6.28 -22.35 24.54
N LEU A 169 -7.21 -22.99 23.82
CA LEU A 169 -8.64 -23.02 24.14
C LEU A 169 -9.06 -24.14 25.10
N GLU A 170 -8.20 -25.14 25.32
CA GLU A 170 -8.41 -26.27 26.26
C GLU A 170 -8.27 -25.84 27.73
#